data_AF-A0A7J7LDV4-F1
#
_entry.id   AF-A0A7J7LDV4-F1
#
_cell.length_a   1.000
_cell.length_b   1.000
_cell.length_c   1.000
_cell.angle_alpha   90.00
_cell.angle_beta   90.00
_cell.angle_gamma   90.00
#
_symmetry.space_group_name_H-M   'P 1'
#
loop_
_entity.id
_entity.type
_entity.pdbx_description
1 polymer ?
#
loop_
_entity_poly.entity_id
_entity_poly.type
_entity_poly.pdbx_seq_one_letter_code
_entity_poly.pdbx_strand_id
1 'polypeptide(L)'
;MATTQRSEGVNRFLKYFKRTLSLHEFVIQYDRALTSRREKEKRQDFISHQTKPNLKTSWQAEARASEIYTTKIFLKFQDEYVHTLDMFIDSIGQDGTLCEYRVSSFASRSRTVTFNVAENIVKCNYKKYEFLGILCAHALKVIHSMQLSDLPSSCYLKRWTKDKRLDTLVDNNGESVHVEYYPSLSLQSSELTRMALKITKKGVSSTNFMEFTKGCLARVQEEVDDFLKATPEEVTNLEGDENLSTTKVGEVTNQDLAGANIMLHDKPRKMRNGKAGRIKGVLEKGKGKKRICPMQNGKFLQAIF
;
A
#
# COMPACT_ATOMS: atom_id res chain seq x y z
N MET A 1 13.58 19.66 -2.11
CA MET A 1 13.50 18.97 -0.81
C MET A 1 13.25 17.49 -1.08
N ALA A 2 14.15 16.59 -0.64
CA ALA A 2 13.95 15.16 -0.78
C ALA A 2 12.98 14.68 0.33
N THR A 3 11.81 14.17 -0.04
CA THR A 3 10.78 13.75 0.90
C THR A 3 11.17 12.46 1.61
N THR A 4 11.35 12.50 2.93
CA THR A 4 11.71 11.40 3.83
C THR A 4 10.56 10.44 4.17
N GLN A 5 9.40 10.57 3.52
CA GLN A 5 8.17 9.90 3.92
C GLN A 5 8.29 8.36 4.01
N ARG A 6 9.11 7.74 3.16
CA ARG A 6 9.44 6.30 3.23
C ARG A 6 10.19 5.94 4.52
N SER A 7 11.11 6.78 4.97
CA SER A 7 11.84 6.60 6.23
C SER A 7 10.98 6.91 7.45
N GLU A 8 9.99 7.81 7.34
CA GLU A 8 9.13 8.18 8.46
C GLU A 8 8.19 7.05 8.89
N GLY A 9 7.60 6.33 7.92
CA GLY A 9 6.75 5.18 8.22
C GLY A 9 7.51 4.04 8.89
N VAL A 10 8.70 3.72 8.37
CA VAL A 10 9.58 2.70 8.95
C VAL A 10 10.11 3.15 10.30
N ASN A 11 10.56 4.40 10.44
CA ASN A 11 11.01 4.93 11.73
C ASN A 11 9.88 4.97 12.76
N ARG A 12 8.64 5.31 12.37
CA ARG A 12 7.49 5.29 13.28
C ARG A 12 7.17 3.87 13.73
N PHE A 13 7.25 2.89 12.83
CA PHE A 13 7.08 1.49 13.17
C PHE A 13 8.20 1.01 14.10
N LEU A 14 9.46 1.35 13.81
CA LEU A 14 10.61 0.96 14.61
C LEU A 14 10.66 1.61 15.99
N LYS A 15 10.09 2.82 16.14
CA LYS A 15 9.94 3.50 17.44
C LYS A 15 9.06 2.74 18.44
N TYR A 16 8.24 1.79 17.97
CA TYR A 16 7.42 0.95 18.83
C TYR A 16 8.25 -0.09 19.61
N PHE A 17 9.46 -0.40 19.15
CA PHE A 17 10.36 -1.35 19.80
C PHE A 17 11.30 -0.63 20.76
N LYS A 18 11.41 -1.15 21.99
CA LYS A 18 12.38 -0.65 22.96
C LYS A 18 13.79 -0.98 22.49
N ARG A 19 14.71 -0.02 22.61
CA ARG A 19 16.14 -0.21 22.25
C ARG A 19 16.88 -1.20 23.15
N THR A 20 16.30 -1.55 24.29
CA THR A 20 16.86 -2.46 25.29
C THR A 20 16.47 -3.92 25.07
N LEU A 21 15.65 -4.21 24.05
CA LEU A 21 15.26 -5.59 23.74
C LEU A 21 16.48 -6.40 23.32
N SER A 22 16.59 -7.63 23.82
CA SER A 22 17.48 -8.62 23.22
C SER A 22 17.03 -8.94 21.79
N LEU A 23 17.93 -9.51 20.98
CA LEU A 23 17.60 -9.86 19.60
C LEU A 23 16.41 -10.83 19.52
N HIS A 24 16.37 -11.84 20.41
CA HIS A 24 15.29 -12.80 20.48
C HIS A 24 13.93 -12.14 20.78
N GLU A 25 13.88 -11.28 21.81
CA GLU A 25 12.65 -10.56 22.16
C GLU A 25 12.20 -9.60 21.06
N PHE A 26 13.16 -8.96 20.37
CA PHE A 26 12.86 -8.11 19.22
C PHE A 26 12.18 -8.90 18.10
N VAL A 27 12.70 -10.08 17.74
CA VAL A 27 12.13 -10.92 16.68
C VAL A 27 10.69 -11.32 17.02
N ILE A 28 10.42 -11.76 18.26
CA ILE A 28 9.06 -12.13 18.70
C ILE A 28 8.12 -10.92 18.61
N GLN A 29 8.52 -9.76 19.11
CA GLN A 29 7.69 -8.56 19.08
C GLN A 29 7.48 -8.04 17.66
N TYR A 30 8.50 -8.15 16.81
CA TYR A 30 8.43 -7.75 15.41
C TYR A 30 7.44 -8.63 14.64
N ASP A 31 7.48 -9.95 14.84
CA ASP A 31 6.54 -10.87 14.23
C ASP A 31 5.10 -10.58 14.65
N ARG A 32 4.85 -10.39 15.96
CA ARG A 32 3.53 -9.95 16.47
C ARG A 32 3.07 -8.64 15.84
N ALA A 33 3.97 -7.66 15.70
CA ALA A 33 3.66 -6.39 15.07
C ALA A 33 3.35 -6.53 13.57
N LEU A 34 4.01 -7.44 12.86
CA LEU A 34 3.69 -7.78 11.47
C LEU A 34 2.33 -8.46 11.36
N THR A 35 2.05 -9.44 12.22
CA THR A 35 0.75 -10.14 12.25
C THR A 35 -0.39 -9.16 12.50
N SER A 36 -0.27 -8.27 13.49
CA SER A 36 -1.26 -7.21 13.73
C SER A 36 -1.43 -6.27 12.52
N ARG A 37 -0.36 -5.95 11.78
CA ARG A 37 -0.48 -5.14 10.56
C ARG A 37 -1.20 -5.87 9.44
N ARG A 38 -0.90 -7.16 9.24
CA ARG A 38 -1.58 -8.02 8.25
C ARG A 38 -3.05 -8.18 8.57
N GLU A 39 -3.41 -8.36 9.84
CA GLU A 39 -4.81 -8.43 10.28
C GLU A 39 -5.56 -7.12 10.02
N LYS A 40 -4.93 -5.97 10.33
CA LYS A 40 -5.50 -4.65 10.03
C LYS A 40 -5.69 -4.44 8.54
N GLU A 41 -4.75 -4.88 7.71
CA GLU A 41 -4.87 -4.86 6.25
C GLU A 41 -6.04 -5.74 5.78
N LYS A 42 -6.09 -7.01 6.20
CA LYS A 42 -7.19 -7.94 5.90
C LYS A 42 -8.56 -7.35 6.28
N ARG A 43 -8.66 -6.71 7.44
CA ARG A 43 -9.90 -6.05 7.90
C ARG A 43 -10.29 -4.86 7.02
N GLN A 44 -9.33 -4.15 6.44
CA GLN A 44 -9.58 -3.02 5.53
C GLN A 44 -9.87 -3.46 4.09
N ASP A 45 -9.40 -4.65 3.69
CA ASP A 45 -9.75 -5.30 2.41
C ASP A 45 -11.17 -5.88 2.45
N PHE A 46 -11.50 -6.66 3.48
CA PHE A 46 -12.88 -6.74 3.99
C PHE A 46 -13.35 -5.30 4.29
N ILE A 47 -14.58 -4.91 4.59
CA ILE A 47 -14.99 -3.48 4.53
C ILE A 47 -14.87 -2.90 3.10
N SER A 48 -13.70 -2.79 2.46
CA SER A 48 -13.59 -2.25 1.09
C SER A 48 -14.40 -3.06 0.06
N HIS A 49 -14.48 -4.39 0.22
CA HIS A 49 -15.30 -5.25 -0.63
C HIS A 49 -16.79 -5.28 -0.25
N GLN A 50 -17.13 -5.05 1.01
CA GLN A 50 -18.49 -5.19 1.54
C GLN A 50 -19.25 -3.86 1.54
N THR A 51 -18.53 -2.76 1.66
CA THR A 51 -19.11 -1.41 1.73
C THR A 51 -18.85 -0.65 0.44
N LYS A 52 -19.82 0.19 0.08
CA LYS A 52 -19.63 1.18 -0.97
C LYS A 52 -19.38 2.54 -0.31
N PRO A 53 -18.29 3.23 -0.65
CA PRO A 53 -18.08 4.58 -0.13
C PRO A 53 -19.10 5.54 -0.74
N ASN A 54 -19.46 6.59 0.01
CA ASN A 54 -20.38 7.61 -0.46
C ASN A 54 -19.70 8.50 -1.51
N LEU A 55 -20.39 8.74 -2.62
CA LEU A 55 -19.94 9.68 -3.65
C LEU A 55 -20.28 11.11 -3.19
N LYS A 56 -19.41 12.07 -3.50
CA LYS A 56 -19.65 13.49 -3.23
C LYS A 56 -20.28 14.19 -4.44
N THR A 57 -20.14 13.63 -5.64
CA THR A 57 -20.73 14.19 -6.87
C THR A 57 -21.35 13.11 -7.75
N SER A 58 -22.02 13.54 -8.82
CA SER A 58 -22.59 12.67 -9.86
C SER A 58 -21.61 12.35 -11.00
N TRP A 59 -20.32 12.69 -10.86
CA TRP A 59 -19.34 12.42 -11.92
C TRP A 59 -19.08 10.92 -12.08
N GLN A 60 -19.22 10.42 -13.31
CA GLN A 60 -19.09 9.00 -13.61
C GLN A 60 -17.72 8.41 -13.24
N ALA A 61 -16.63 9.18 -13.44
CA ALA A 61 -15.30 8.72 -13.06
C ALA A 61 -15.13 8.57 -11.54
N GLU A 62 -15.86 9.36 -10.74
CA GLU A 62 -15.89 9.19 -9.28
C GLU A 62 -16.58 7.87 -8.91
N ALA A 63 -17.74 7.58 -9.53
CA ALA A 63 -18.43 6.33 -9.33
C ALA A 63 -17.55 5.12 -9.72
N ARG A 64 -16.90 5.18 -10.90
CA ARG A 64 -15.96 4.14 -11.36
C ARG A 64 -14.78 3.96 -10.42
N ALA A 65 -14.17 5.06 -9.97
CA ALA A 65 -13.07 5.00 -9.01
C ALA A 65 -13.49 4.35 -7.67
N SER A 66 -14.74 4.54 -7.23
CA SER A 66 -15.28 3.94 -6.00
C SER A 66 -15.44 2.40 -6.08
N GLU A 67 -15.65 1.90 -7.29
CA GLU A 67 -15.78 0.47 -7.57
C GLU A 67 -14.40 -0.18 -7.63
N ILE A 68 -13.44 0.49 -8.28
CA ILE A 68 -12.10 -0.03 -8.56
C ILE A 68 -11.16 0.08 -7.34
N TYR A 69 -11.09 1.26 -6.70
CA TYR A 69 -10.12 1.51 -5.63
C TYR A 69 -10.56 0.94 -4.28
N THR A 70 -9.60 0.48 -3.47
CA THR A 70 -9.83 0.24 -2.03
C THR A 70 -10.41 1.50 -1.37
N THR A 71 -11.26 1.34 -0.34
CA THR A 71 -11.99 2.47 0.27
C THR A 71 -11.05 3.59 0.71
N LYS A 72 -9.90 3.23 1.30
CA LYS A 72 -8.90 4.21 1.74
C LYS A 72 -8.27 5.00 0.60
N ILE A 73 -8.05 4.38 -0.56
CA ILE A 73 -7.50 5.08 -1.72
C ILE A 73 -8.56 5.90 -2.42
N PHE A 74 -9.79 5.38 -2.53
CA PHE A 74 -10.93 6.14 -3.04
C PHE A 74 -11.13 7.44 -2.27
N LEU A 75 -11.08 7.43 -0.93
CA LEU A 75 -11.24 8.66 -0.14
C LEU A 75 -10.16 9.70 -0.46
N LYS A 76 -8.90 9.29 -0.66
CA LYS A 76 -7.82 10.20 -1.08
C LYS A 76 -8.03 10.76 -2.48
N PHE A 77 -8.52 9.93 -3.40
CA PHE A 77 -8.89 10.37 -4.74
C PHE A 77 -10.04 11.39 -4.68
N GLN A 78 -11.07 11.09 -3.90
CA GLN A 78 -12.23 11.95 -3.72
C GLN A 78 -11.85 13.29 -3.08
N ASP A 79 -10.93 13.29 -2.11
CA ASP A 79 -10.37 14.52 -1.55
C ASP A 79 -9.69 15.35 -2.63
N GLU A 80 -8.81 14.77 -3.46
CA GLU A 80 -8.19 15.49 -4.58
C GLU A 80 -9.22 16.02 -5.58
N TYR A 81 -10.28 15.25 -5.84
CA TYR A 81 -11.34 15.67 -6.72
C TYR A 81 -12.12 16.88 -6.18
N VAL A 82 -12.45 16.90 -4.88
CA VAL A 82 -13.11 18.08 -4.27
C VAL A 82 -12.27 19.35 -4.45
N HIS A 83 -10.94 19.25 -4.35
CA HIS A 83 -10.05 20.39 -4.59
C HIS A 83 -10.11 20.93 -6.02
N THR A 84 -10.59 20.16 -7.00
CA THR A 84 -10.73 20.62 -8.39
C THR A 84 -11.87 21.62 -8.59
N LEU A 85 -12.83 21.65 -7.66
CA LEU A 85 -14.00 22.52 -7.74
C LEU A 85 -13.58 24.00 -7.66
N ASP A 86 -12.56 24.31 -6.85
CA ASP A 86 -12.01 25.66 -6.67
C ASP A 86 -10.85 26.00 -7.64
N MET A 87 -10.67 25.21 -8.70
CA MET A 87 -9.60 25.39 -9.68
C MET A 87 -10.10 25.98 -11.01
N PHE A 88 -9.22 26.75 -11.64
CA PHE A 88 -9.37 27.31 -12.98
C PHE A 88 -8.41 26.62 -13.95
N ILE A 89 -8.81 26.54 -15.22
CA ILE A 89 -8.04 25.91 -16.28
C ILE A 89 -7.94 26.86 -17.47
N ASP A 90 -6.71 27.07 -17.94
CA ASP A 90 -6.39 27.81 -19.15
C ASP A 90 -5.66 26.89 -20.13
N SER A 91 -6.06 26.88 -21.40
CA SER A 91 -5.29 26.20 -22.45
C SER A 91 -4.07 27.05 -22.81
N ILE A 92 -2.88 26.47 -22.75
CA ILE A 92 -1.62 27.14 -23.10
C ILE A 92 -1.31 26.94 -24.59
N GLY A 93 -1.61 25.74 -25.11
CA GLY A 93 -1.37 25.41 -26.50
C GLY A 93 -1.58 23.92 -26.77
N GLN A 94 -1.46 23.57 -28.04
CA GLN A 94 -1.56 22.21 -28.53
C GLN A 94 -0.47 21.97 -29.58
N ASP A 95 0.29 20.89 -29.41
CA ASP A 95 1.28 20.40 -30.37
C ASP A 95 0.91 18.98 -30.79
N GLY A 96 0.30 18.86 -31.98
CA GLY A 96 -0.26 17.61 -32.47
C GLY A 96 -1.29 17.02 -31.50
N THR A 97 -0.98 15.86 -30.91
CA THR A 97 -1.86 15.14 -29.96
C THR A 97 -1.61 15.55 -28.50
N LEU A 98 -0.62 16.40 -28.24
CA LEU A 98 -0.26 16.84 -26.90
C LEU A 98 -0.88 18.21 -26.61
N CYS A 99 -1.81 18.25 -25.68
CA CYS A 99 -2.42 19.48 -25.22
C CYS A 99 -1.79 19.92 -23.89
N GLU A 100 -1.48 21.20 -23.75
CA GLU A 100 -0.90 21.78 -22.53
C GLU A 100 -1.87 22.76 -21.86
N TYR A 101 -2.01 22.62 -20.54
CA TYR A 101 -2.92 23.39 -19.71
C TYR A 101 -2.20 24.00 -18.52
N ARG A 102 -2.64 25.20 -18.15
CA ARG A 102 -2.32 25.84 -16.87
C ARG A 102 -3.51 25.64 -15.94
N VAL A 103 -3.29 25.01 -14.80
CA VAL A 103 -4.30 24.86 -13.77
C VAL A 103 -3.91 25.69 -12.56
N SER A 104 -4.81 26.56 -12.10
CA SER A 104 -4.57 27.47 -10.99
C SER A 104 -5.71 27.42 -9.98
N SER A 105 -5.47 27.94 -8.76
CA SER A 105 -6.52 28.20 -7.78
C SER A 105 -6.21 29.50 -7.05
N PHE A 106 -7.19 30.07 -6.35
CA PHE A 106 -6.95 31.28 -5.55
C PHE A 106 -5.91 31.08 -4.43
N ALA A 107 -5.79 29.86 -3.91
CA ALA A 107 -4.96 29.56 -2.74
C ALA A 107 -3.58 28.97 -3.09
N SER A 108 -3.35 28.51 -4.33
CA SER A 108 -2.17 27.71 -4.66
C SER A 108 -1.47 28.14 -5.95
N ARG A 109 -0.17 27.82 -6.04
CA ARG A 109 0.63 28.08 -7.24
C ARG A 109 0.08 27.30 -8.42
N SER A 110 -0.01 27.96 -9.57
CA SER A 110 -0.41 27.30 -10.81
C SER A 110 0.55 26.17 -11.18
N ARG A 111 -0.02 25.15 -11.81
CA ARG A 111 0.66 23.94 -12.28
C ARG A 111 0.40 23.75 -13.76
N THR A 112 1.38 23.14 -14.41
CA THR A 112 1.27 22.77 -15.82
C THR A 112 0.85 21.31 -15.89
N VAL A 113 -0.14 21.03 -16.73
CA VAL A 113 -0.65 19.69 -17.00
C VAL A 113 -0.60 19.46 -18.50
N THR A 114 -0.03 18.34 -18.91
CA THR A 114 -0.06 17.89 -20.29
C THR A 114 -1.00 16.70 -20.42
N PHE A 115 -1.78 16.68 -21.49
CA PHE A 115 -2.68 15.59 -21.83
C PHE A 115 -2.38 15.13 -23.26
N ASN A 116 -1.93 13.88 -23.41
CA ASN A 116 -1.76 13.25 -24.71
C ASN A 116 -3.07 12.56 -25.07
N VAL A 117 -3.77 13.08 -26.07
CA VAL A 117 -5.08 12.58 -26.51
C VAL A 117 -4.97 11.17 -27.12
N ALA A 118 -3.90 10.90 -27.87
CA ALA A 118 -3.72 9.62 -28.56
C ALA A 118 -3.43 8.47 -27.57
N GLU A 119 -2.61 8.72 -26.56
CA GLU A 119 -2.26 7.73 -25.54
C GLU A 119 -3.22 7.74 -24.34
N ASN A 120 -4.11 8.75 -24.27
CA ASN A 120 -4.95 9.03 -23.10
C ASN A 120 -4.14 9.18 -21.80
N ILE A 121 -2.98 9.83 -21.86
CA ILE A 121 -2.08 9.99 -20.70
C ILE A 121 -2.09 11.43 -20.23
N VAL A 122 -2.39 11.62 -18.93
CA VAL A 122 -2.26 12.91 -18.24
C VAL A 122 -0.98 12.94 -17.40
N LYS A 123 -0.23 14.05 -17.48
CA LYS A 123 0.97 14.29 -16.66
C LYS A 123 0.88 15.68 -16.04
N CYS A 124 1.20 15.78 -14.76
CA CYS A 124 1.27 17.07 -14.05
C CYS A 124 2.69 17.30 -13.52
N ASN A 125 3.19 18.54 -13.62
CA ASN A 125 4.51 18.88 -13.08
C ASN A 125 4.58 18.82 -11.54
N TYR A 126 3.45 18.67 -10.84
CA TYR A 126 3.42 18.39 -9.40
C TYR A 126 3.86 16.95 -9.05
N LYS A 127 3.82 16.02 -10.03
CA LYS A 127 4.35 14.66 -9.92
C LYS A 127 3.73 13.77 -8.83
N LYS A 128 2.55 14.12 -8.33
CA LYS A 128 1.86 13.36 -7.27
C LYS A 128 1.59 11.92 -7.67
N TYR A 129 1.19 11.69 -8.93
CA TYR A 129 0.89 10.37 -9.43
C TYR A 129 2.14 9.48 -9.46
N GLU A 130 3.29 10.01 -9.86
CA GLU A 130 4.54 9.26 -9.90
C GLU A 130 5.04 8.86 -8.50
N PHE A 131 4.74 9.65 -7.47
CA PHE A 131 5.15 9.35 -6.09
C PHE A 131 4.13 8.53 -5.29
N LEU A 132 2.84 8.81 -5.45
CA LEU A 132 1.76 8.24 -4.63
C LEU A 132 0.82 7.33 -5.42
N GLY A 133 0.87 7.37 -6.75
CA GLY A 133 0.00 6.58 -7.62
C GLY A 133 -1.45 7.05 -7.66
N ILE A 134 -1.70 8.29 -7.24
CA ILE A 134 -3.02 8.93 -7.25
C ILE A 134 -2.86 10.26 -7.97
N LEU A 135 -3.73 10.53 -8.94
CA LEU A 135 -3.75 11.80 -9.66
C LEU A 135 -3.95 12.96 -8.67
N CYS A 136 -3.24 14.06 -8.91
CA CYS A 136 -3.50 15.29 -8.18
C CYS A 136 -4.71 16.03 -8.74
N ALA A 137 -5.28 16.91 -7.93
CA ALA A 137 -6.37 17.81 -8.31
C ALA A 137 -6.13 18.50 -9.68
N HIS A 138 -4.92 18.99 -9.96
CA HIS A 138 -4.62 19.62 -11.26
C HIS A 138 -4.88 18.69 -12.47
N ALA A 139 -4.44 17.43 -12.39
CA ALA A 139 -4.62 16.47 -13.47
C ALA A 139 -6.10 16.05 -13.58
N LEU A 140 -6.77 15.88 -12.44
CA LEU A 140 -8.19 15.59 -12.39
C LEU A 140 -9.04 16.72 -12.98
N LYS A 141 -8.66 17.99 -12.75
CA LYS A 141 -9.33 19.15 -13.33
C LYS A 141 -9.29 19.11 -14.85
N VAL A 142 -8.14 18.78 -15.44
CA VAL A 142 -8.02 18.63 -16.90
C VAL A 142 -8.90 17.50 -17.41
N ILE A 143 -8.84 16.31 -16.80
CA ILE A 143 -9.70 15.17 -17.19
C ILE A 143 -11.18 15.55 -17.12
N HIS A 144 -11.60 16.20 -16.04
CA HIS A 144 -12.98 16.63 -15.85
C HIS A 144 -13.39 17.67 -16.92
N SER A 145 -12.51 18.63 -17.25
CA SER A 145 -12.76 19.62 -18.31
C SER A 145 -12.79 19.03 -19.71
N MET A 146 -12.11 17.90 -19.94
CA MET A 146 -12.22 17.12 -21.18
C MET A 146 -13.51 16.31 -21.29
N GLN A 147 -14.38 16.36 -20.26
CA GLN A 147 -15.62 15.60 -20.21
C GLN A 147 -15.43 14.08 -20.38
N LEU A 148 -14.27 13.57 -19.94
CA LEU A 148 -14.04 12.13 -19.91
C LEU A 148 -14.99 11.49 -18.89
N SER A 149 -15.71 10.46 -19.34
CA SER A 149 -16.64 9.69 -18.51
C SER A 149 -15.93 8.83 -17.46
N ASP A 150 -14.66 8.50 -17.68
CA ASP A 150 -13.83 7.74 -16.76
C ASP A 150 -12.38 8.23 -16.79
N LEU A 151 -11.60 7.88 -15.76
CA LEU A 151 -10.15 8.07 -15.81
C LEU A 151 -9.53 7.13 -16.85
N PRO A 152 -8.40 7.52 -17.46
CA PRO A 152 -7.62 6.58 -18.26
C PRO A 152 -7.28 5.32 -17.46
N SER A 153 -7.36 4.15 -18.09
CA SER A 153 -7.11 2.86 -17.41
C SER A 153 -5.73 2.80 -16.75
N SER A 154 -4.73 3.42 -17.38
CA SER A 154 -3.36 3.55 -16.85
C SER A 154 -3.31 4.28 -15.50
N CYS A 155 -4.28 5.14 -15.19
CA CYS A 155 -4.33 5.86 -13.92
C CYS A 155 -4.74 4.97 -12.74
N TYR A 156 -5.39 3.82 -12.99
CA TYR A 156 -5.73 2.83 -11.97
C TYR A 156 -4.56 1.88 -11.72
N LEU A 157 -3.68 2.25 -10.79
CA LEU A 157 -2.60 1.35 -10.40
C LEU A 157 -3.15 0.11 -9.69
N LYS A 158 -2.74 -1.08 -10.16
CA LYS A 158 -3.03 -2.37 -9.50
C LYS A 158 -2.74 -2.35 -8.00
N ARG A 159 -1.75 -1.58 -7.54
CA ARG A 159 -1.43 -1.43 -6.10
C ARG A 159 -2.63 -0.91 -5.27
N TRP A 160 -3.55 -0.18 -5.87
CA TRP A 160 -4.60 0.54 -5.18
C TRP A 160 -6.00 -0.02 -5.42
N THR A 161 -6.14 -1.01 -6.30
CA THR A 161 -7.40 -1.66 -6.63
C THR A 161 -7.83 -2.67 -5.57
N LYS A 162 -9.14 -2.88 -5.44
CA LYS A 162 -9.72 -3.91 -4.54
C LYS A 162 -9.36 -5.32 -5.01
N ASP A 163 -9.41 -5.54 -6.32
CA ASP A 163 -9.09 -6.83 -6.92
C ASP A 163 -7.59 -6.94 -7.11
N LYS A 164 -6.97 -7.72 -6.22
CA LYS A 164 -5.52 -7.79 -6.12
C LYS A 164 -4.91 -9.18 -5.98
N ARG A 165 -5.69 -10.22 -6.22
CA ARG A 165 -5.21 -11.62 -6.12
C ARG A 165 -5.71 -12.50 -7.26
N LEU A 166 -5.63 -11.99 -8.48
CA LEU A 166 -5.45 -12.81 -9.67
C LEU A 166 -4.15 -12.39 -10.34
N ASP A 167 -3.04 -12.50 -9.59
CA ASP A 167 -1.72 -12.30 -10.17
C ASP A 167 -1.23 -13.68 -10.62
N THR A 168 -1.33 -13.92 -11.92
CA THR A 168 -0.46 -14.88 -12.58
C THR A 168 0.95 -14.30 -12.50
N LEU A 169 1.77 -14.81 -11.59
CA LEU A 169 3.18 -14.45 -11.57
C LEU A 169 3.80 -15.05 -12.84
N VAL A 170 4.25 -14.20 -13.75
CA VAL A 170 5.00 -14.65 -14.93
C VAL A 170 6.46 -14.80 -14.52
N ASP A 171 7.04 -15.97 -14.76
CA ASP A 171 8.46 -16.20 -14.50
C ASP A 171 9.34 -15.46 -15.53
N ASN A 172 10.66 -15.54 -15.37
CA ASN A 172 11.62 -14.92 -16.27
C ASN A 172 11.64 -15.54 -17.69
N ASN A 173 10.87 -16.62 -17.93
CA ASN A 173 10.77 -17.31 -19.20
C ASN A 173 9.44 -17.01 -19.93
N GLY A 174 8.56 -16.19 -19.35
CA GLY A 174 7.29 -15.83 -19.95
C GLY A 174 6.17 -16.84 -19.71
N GLU A 175 6.38 -17.84 -18.86
CA GLU A 175 5.33 -18.79 -18.50
C GLU A 175 4.55 -18.31 -17.27
N SER A 176 3.23 -18.46 -17.36
CA SER A 176 2.30 -18.22 -16.27
C SER A 176 2.53 -19.22 -15.14
N VAL A 177 3.20 -18.81 -14.06
CA VAL A 177 3.19 -19.59 -12.83
C VAL A 177 1.83 -19.37 -12.17
N HIS A 178 0.95 -20.35 -12.36
CA HIS A 178 -0.25 -20.48 -11.56
C HIS A 178 0.18 -20.87 -10.15
N VAL A 179 0.57 -19.88 -9.33
CA VAL A 179 0.61 -20.11 -7.89
C VAL A 179 -0.83 -20.29 -7.49
N GLU A 180 -1.22 -21.53 -7.19
CA GLU A 180 -2.47 -21.85 -6.51
C GLU A 180 -2.43 -21.17 -5.14
N TYR A 181 -2.74 -19.88 -5.13
CA TYR A 181 -2.99 -19.13 -3.93
C TYR A 181 -4.35 -19.60 -3.45
N TYR A 182 -4.38 -20.64 -2.62
CA TYR A 182 -5.58 -20.96 -1.85
C TYR A 182 -6.01 -19.66 -1.16
N PRO A 183 -7.16 -19.07 -1.53
CA PRO A 183 -7.60 -17.84 -0.93
C PRO A 183 -7.69 -18.11 0.57
N SER A 184 -6.95 -17.35 1.39
CA SER A 184 -6.97 -17.51 2.84
C SER A 184 -8.41 -17.67 3.32
N LEU A 185 -8.69 -18.49 4.35
CA LEU A 185 -10.05 -18.70 4.88
C LEU A 185 -10.83 -17.38 5.07
N SER A 186 -10.15 -16.32 5.50
CA SER A 186 -10.70 -14.96 5.62
C SER A 186 -11.17 -14.33 4.30
N LEU A 187 -10.51 -14.61 3.18
CA LEU A 187 -10.88 -14.13 1.84
C LEU A 187 -12.09 -14.92 1.30
N GLN A 188 -12.12 -16.23 1.49
CA GLN A 188 -13.28 -17.07 1.12
C GLN A 188 -14.51 -16.67 1.94
N SER A 189 -14.35 -16.53 3.26
CA SER A 189 -15.39 -16.03 4.16
C SER A 189 -15.86 -14.62 3.78
N SER A 190 -14.93 -13.74 3.39
CA SER A 190 -15.24 -12.38 2.90
C SER A 190 -16.12 -12.39 1.65
N GLU A 191 -15.82 -13.29 0.70
CA GLU A 191 -16.59 -13.45 -0.53
C GLU A 191 -18.00 -14.00 -0.29
N LEU A 192 -18.12 -15.07 0.49
CA LEU A 192 -19.41 -15.65 0.87
C LEU A 192 -20.26 -14.63 1.64
N THR A 193 -19.66 -13.93 2.60
CA THR A 193 -20.33 -12.85 3.36
C THR A 193 -20.83 -11.73 2.43
N ARG A 194 -20.05 -11.36 1.42
CA ARG A 194 -20.44 -10.35 0.43
C ARG A 194 -21.65 -10.80 -0.41
N MET A 195 -21.68 -12.08 -0.80
CA MET A 195 -22.82 -12.65 -1.53
C MET A 195 -24.08 -12.65 -0.66
N ALA A 196 -23.98 -13.14 0.57
CA ALA A 196 -25.08 -13.13 1.54
C ALA A 196 -25.61 -11.70 1.76
N LEU A 197 -24.73 -10.73 2.00
CA LEU A 197 -25.12 -9.33 2.23
C LEU A 197 -25.83 -8.72 1.01
N LYS A 198 -25.41 -9.05 -0.22
CA LYS A 198 -26.10 -8.60 -1.44
C LYS A 198 -27.53 -9.14 -1.50
N ILE A 199 -27.73 -10.42 -1.14
CA ILE A 199 -29.04 -11.05 -1.08
C ILE A 199 -29.89 -10.38 0.00
N THR A 200 -29.39 -10.24 1.23
CA THR A 200 -30.10 -9.58 2.33
C THR A 200 -30.49 -8.16 1.99
N LYS A 201 -29.59 -7.36 1.38
CA LYS A 201 -29.88 -5.96 1.03
C LYS A 201 -31.02 -5.83 0.02
N LYS A 202 -31.13 -6.77 -0.94
CA LYS A 202 -32.28 -6.85 -1.86
C LYS A 202 -33.52 -7.36 -1.13
N GLY A 203 -33.34 -8.32 -0.22
CA GLY A 203 -34.37 -8.96 0.57
C GLY A 203 -35.21 -8.02 1.44
N VAL A 204 -34.59 -6.99 2.00
CA VAL A 204 -35.22 -6.08 2.98
C VAL A 204 -36.12 -5.01 2.34
N SER A 205 -36.28 -5.01 1.00
CA SER A 205 -37.05 -3.97 0.30
C SER A 205 -38.57 -4.02 0.50
N SER A 206 -39.17 -5.16 0.89
CA SER A 206 -40.59 -5.28 1.24
C SER A 206 -40.87 -6.53 2.10
N THR A 207 -42.02 -6.59 2.76
CA THR A 207 -42.40 -7.74 3.62
C THR A 207 -42.45 -9.06 2.84
N ASN A 208 -43.08 -9.06 1.66
CA ASN A 208 -43.18 -10.25 0.81
C ASN A 208 -41.80 -10.72 0.32
N PHE A 209 -40.94 -9.77 -0.06
CA PHE A 209 -39.59 -10.08 -0.55
C PHE A 209 -38.66 -10.54 0.58
N MET A 210 -38.88 -10.06 1.80
CA MET A 210 -38.18 -10.50 3.01
C MET A 210 -38.54 -11.95 3.35
N GLU A 211 -39.81 -12.32 3.30
CA GLU A 211 -40.26 -13.70 3.55
C GLU A 211 -39.72 -14.66 2.49
N PHE A 212 -39.78 -14.26 1.21
CA PHE A 212 -39.14 -14.99 0.11
C PHE A 212 -37.63 -15.17 0.32
N THR A 213 -36.94 -14.10 0.73
CA THR A 213 -35.48 -14.15 0.96
C THR A 213 -35.13 -15.04 2.14
N LYS A 214 -35.91 -15.01 3.23
CA LYS A 214 -35.73 -15.92 4.38
C LYS A 214 -35.85 -17.38 3.95
N GLY A 215 -36.88 -17.71 3.16
CA GLY A 215 -37.07 -19.07 2.64
C GLY A 215 -35.90 -19.53 1.74
N CYS A 216 -35.39 -18.66 0.88
CA CYS A 216 -34.22 -18.97 0.05
C CYS A 216 -32.95 -19.18 0.88
N LEU A 217 -32.71 -18.34 1.89
CA LEU A 217 -31.55 -18.47 2.77
C LEU A 217 -31.60 -19.75 3.61
N ALA A 218 -32.79 -20.13 4.10
CA ALA A 218 -32.99 -21.38 4.84
C ALA A 218 -32.69 -22.60 3.97
N ARG A 219 -33.16 -22.62 2.72
CA ARG A 219 -32.83 -23.68 1.76
C ARG A 219 -31.33 -23.79 1.49
N VAL A 220 -30.66 -22.67 1.26
CA VAL A 220 -29.20 -22.67 1.03
C VAL A 220 -28.47 -23.19 2.28
N GLN A 221 -28.96 -22.86 3.47
CA GLN A 221 -28.41 -23.39 4.72
C GLN A 221 -28.56 -24.91 4.80
N GLU A 222 -29.75 -25.45 4.52
CA GLU A 222 -29.99 -26.90 4.48
C GLU A 222 -29.10 -27.61 3.44
N GLU A 223 -29.00 -27.06 2.22
CA GLU A 223 -28.15 -27.60 1.15
C GLU A 223 -26.66 -27.64 1.56
N VAL A 224 -26.17 -26.63 2.28
CA VAL A 224 -24.80 -26.60 2.81
C VAL A 224 -24.61 -27.61 3.94
N ASP A 225 -25.56 -27.72 4.87
CA ASP A 225 -25.49 -28.67 5.98
C ASP A 225 -25.52 -30.12 5.47
N ASP A 226 -26.32 -30.40 4.44
CA ASP A 226 -26.38 -31.72 3.81
C ASP A 226 -25.11 -32.04 3.02
N PHE A 227 -24.52 -31.05 2.35
CA PHE A 227 -23.21 -31.21 1.71
C PHE A 227 -22.11 -31.54 2.73
N LEU A 228 -22.07 -30.83 3.86
CA LEU A 228 -21.10 -31.07 4.94
C LEU A 228 -21.25 -32.46 5.57
N LYS A 229 -22.49 -32.99 5.66
CA LYS A 229 -22.74 -34.37 6.13
C LYS A 229 -22.31 -35.41 5.10
N ALA A 230 -22.39 -35.10 3.80
CA ALA A 230 -22.07 -36.01 2.70
C ALA A 230 -20.57 -36.11 2.38
N THR A 231 -19.78 -35.09 2.72
CA THR A 231 -18.31 -35.07 2.56
C THR A 231 -17.61 -34.95 3.92
N PRO A 232 -17.22 -36.06 4.55
CA PRO A 232 -16.35 -36.01 5.72
C PRO A 232 -14.91 -35.74 5.25
N GLU A 233 -14.52 -34.49 5.11
CA GLU A 233 -13.10 -34.11 5.03
C GLU A 233 -12.56 -33.74 6.41
N GLU A 234 -11.33 -34.17 6.70
CA GLU A 234 -10.56 -33.90 7.93
C GLU A 234 -10.44 -32.39 8.18
N VAL A 235 -11.33 -31.84 8.99
CA VAL A 235 -11.24 -30.45 9.45
C VAL A 235 -10.19 -30.40 10.56
N THR A 236 -9.05 -29.74 10.31
CA THR A 236 -8.17 -29.27 11.38
C THR A 236 -8.93 -28.26 12.23
N ASN A 237 -9.40 -28.71 13.38
CA ASN A 237 -10.05 -27.90 14.41
C ASN A 237 -9.16 -26.73 14.83
N LEU A 238 -9.69 -25.50 14.71
CA LEU A 238 -9.42 -24.40 15.65
C LEU A 238 -10.70 -23.58 15.79
N GLU A 239 -11.63 -24.11 16.58
CA GLU A 239 -12.69 -23.32 17.19
C GLU A 239 -12.06 -22.34 18.18
N GLY A 240 -12.39 -21.05 18.02
CA GLY A 240 -12.12 -20.04 19.03
C GLY A 240 -13.21 -20.11 20.10
N ASP A 241 -12.83 -20.58 21.28
CA ASP A 241 -13.67 -20.55 22.46
C ASP A 241 -13.56 -19.19 23.15
N GLU A 242 -14.63 -18.40 23.11
CA GLU A 242 -14.92 -17.43 24.17
C GLU A 242 -15.82 -18.13 25.19
N ASN A 243 -15.29 -18.48 26.37
CA ASN A 243 -15.84 -17.96 27.63
C ASN A 243 -14.97 -18.30 28.86
N LEU A 244 -14.89 -17.28 29.71
CA LEU A 244 -14.22 -17.20 30.99
C LEU A 244 -14.90 -18.05 32.08
N SER A 245 -14.16 -18.92 32.77
CA SER A 245 -14.19 -18.96 34.24
C SER A 245 -13.06 -19.83 34.83
N THR A 246 -12.35 -19.19 35.75
CA THR A 246 -11.62 -19.69 36.92
C THR A 246 -11.64 -21.21 37.16
N THR A 247 -10.47 -21.84 37.34
CA THR A 247 -10.05 -22.63 38.54
C THR A 247 -8.71 -23.36 38.31
N LYS A 248 -7.72 -23.05 39.16
CA LYS A 248 -6.54 -23.83 39.64
C LYS A 248 -5.59 -24.50 38.62
N VAL A 249 -4.41 -23.89 38.46
CA VAL A 249 -3.21 -24.59 37.96
C VAL A 249 -2.56 -25.34 39.11
N GLY A 250 -2.66 -26.67 39.07
CA GLY A 250 -1.78 -27.59 39.79
C GLY A 250 -0.58 -27.95 38.92
N GLU A 251 0.60 -27.99 39.53
CA GLU A 251 1.88 -28.45 38.99
C GLU A 251 1.78 -29.80 38.26
N VAL A 252 2.40 -29.89 37.08
CA VAL A 252 3.15 -31.08 36.67
C VAL A 252 4.40 -30.65 35.92
N THR A 253 5.51 -31.22 36.37
CA THR A 253 6.92 -31.06 36.01
C THR A 253 7.24 -31.42 34.55
N ASN A 254 8.07 -30.60 33.90
CA ASN A 254 8.78 -30.97 32.67
C ASN A 254 10.10 -31.68 33.04
N GLN A 255 10.17 -32.98 32.80
CA GLN A 255 11.44 -33.66 32.61
C GLN A 255 11.50 -34.19 31.16
N ASP A 256 12.69 -34.01 30.58
CA ASP A 256 13.22 -34.69 29.40
C ASP A 256 13.00 -34.08 28.02
N LEU A 257 13.71 -32.97 27.78
CA LEU A 257 14.49 -32.77 26.56
C LEU A 257 15.91 -32.29 26.94
N ALA A 258 16.67 -33.19 27.57
CA ALA A 258 18.12 -33.04 27.67
C ALA A 258 18.74 -33.45 26.33
N GLY A 259 19.35 -32.50 25.61
CA GLY A 259 20.19 -32.86 24.46
C GLY A 259 20.40 -31.84 23.35
N ALA A 260 20.57 -30.54 23.63
CA ALA A 260 21.42 -29.64 22.83
C ALA A 260 21.46 -28.24 23.46
N ASN A 261 22.30 -28.04 24.48
CA ASN A 261 22.67 -26.70 24.94
C ASN A 261 23.59 -26.04 23.90
N ILE A 262 23.01 -25.39 22.88
CA ILE A 262 23.77 -24.46 22.04
C ILE A 262 23.77 -23.11 22.76
N MET A 263 24.72 -22.92 23.68
CA MET A 263 25.01 -21.60 24.21
C MET A 263 25.68 -20.74 23.12
N LEU A 264 24.90 -19.85 22.51
CA LEU A 264 25.42 -18.75 21.71
C LEU A 264 26.02 -17.71 22.66
N HIS A 265 27.34 -17.75 22.86
CA HIS A 265 28.05 -16.69 23.55
C HIS A 265 28.13 -15.44 22.66
N ASP A 266 27.63 -14.32 23.17
CA ASP A 266 27.92 -13.01 22.59
C ASP A 266 29.43 -12.75 22.59
N LYS A 267 30.00 -12.40 21.44
CA LYS A 267 31.40 -11.93 21.38
C LYS A 267 31.55 -10.70 22.29
N PRO A 268 32.66 -10.59 23.05
CA PRO A 268 32.89 -9.44 23.92
C PRO A 268 32.78 -8.14 23.13
N ARG A 269 31.89 -7.25 23.58
CA ARG A 269 31.62 -5.97 22.95
C ARG A 269 32.85 -5.09 23.08
N LYS A 270 33.68 -4.98 22.04
CA LYS A 270 34.76 -3.98 21.98
C LYS A 270 34.14 -2.60 22.19
N MET A 271 34.49 -1.92 23.28
CA MET A 271 34.17 -0.51 23.45
C MET A 271 34.86 0.25 22.31
N ARG A 272 34.06 0.92 21.48
CA ARG A 272 34.57 1.72 20.38
C ARG A 272 35.04 3.05 20.95
N ASN A 273 36.34 3.17 21.20
CA ASN A 273 36.96 4.46 21.45
C ASN A 273 36.84 5.31 20.17
N GLY A 274 36.19 6.47 20.31
CA GLY A 274 36.13 7.52 19.28
C GLY A 274 34.87 7.53 18.41
N LYS A 275 34.24 8.72 18.31
CA LYS A 275 33.11 9.00 17.41
C LYS A 275 33.53 8.70 15.97
N ALA A 276 32.91 7.70 15.36
CA ALA A 276 32.97 7.56 13.91
C ALA A 276 32.07 8.63 13.29
N GLY A 277 32.70 9.70 12.80
CA GLY A 277 32.03 10.73 12.01
C GLY A 277 31.32 10.11 10.81
N ARG A 278 30.19 10.72 10.44
CA ARG A 278 29.41 10.41 9.24
C ARG A 278 30.32 10.26 8.02
N ILE A 279 30.16 9.17 7.26
CA ILE A 279 30.83 8.98 5.98
C ILE A 279 30.36 10.08 5.04
N LYS A 280 31.29 10.93 4.59
CA LYS A 280 31.01 12.04 3.67
C LYS A 280 30.66 11.52 2.28
N GLY A 281 29.63 12.10 1.66
CA GLY A 281 29.20 11.77 0.30
C GLY A 281 30.16 12.27 -0.77
N VAL A 282 30.03 11.77 -2.00
CA VAL A 282 30.90 12.12 -3.14
C VAL A 282 30.88 13.64 -3.44
N LEU A 283 29.76 14.32 -3.19
CA LEU A 283 29.64 15.78 -3.33
C LEU A 283 30.35 16.58 -2.22
N GLU A 284 30.64 15.98 -1.06
CA GLU A 284 31.32 16.62 0.08
C GLU A 284 32.86 16.45 0.03
N LYS A 285 33.38 15.67 -0.94
CA LYS A 285 34.82 15.58 -1.23
C LYS A 285 35.27 16.79 -2.05
N GLY A 286 35.31 17.96 -1.41
CA GLY A 286 35.85 19.19 -1.98
C GLY A 286 37.37 19.10 -2.24
N LYS A 287 37.75 19.52 -3.46
CA LYS A 287 39.09 19.68 -4.06
C LYS A 287 40.24 19.82 -3.04
N GLY A 288 41.18 18.86 -3.07
CA GLY A 288 42.41 18.92 -2.28
C GLY A 288 43.26 20.15 -2.64
N LYS A 289 43.81 20.81 -1.61
CA LYS A 289 44.83 21.86 -1.75
C LYS A 289 46.03 21.29 -2.51
N LYS A 290 46.41 21.90 -3.63
CA LYS A 290 47.67 21.61 -4.33
C LYS A 290 48.83 21.95 -3.40
N ARG A 291 49.73 21.00 -3.17
CA ARG A 291 51.02 21.23 -2.52
C ARG A 291 51.94 21.91 -3.53
N ILE A 292 52.57 23.01 -3.15
CA ILE A 292 53.67 23.63 -3.90
C ILE A 292 54.96 23.02 -3.37
N CYS A 293 55.78 22.45 -4.27
CA CYS A 293 57.15 22.02 -3.96
C CYS A 293 58.13 23.16 -4.31
N PRO A 294 59.20 23.37 -3.51
CA PRO A 294 60.15 24.46 -3.73
C PRO A 294 61.16 24.08 -4.81
N MET A 295 61.41 24.97 -5.78
CA MET A 295 62.49 24.82 -6.74
C MET A 295 63.81 25.32 -6.13
N GLN A 296 64.82 24.45 -6.15
CA GLN A 296 66.21 24.80 -5.88
C GLN A 296 66.82 25.54 -7.08
N ASN A 297 67.70 26.48 -6.76
CA ASN A 297 68.44 27.37 -7.64
C ASN A 297 69.32 26.63 -8.68
N GLY A 298 69.36 27.19 -9.88
CA GLY A 298 70.38 26.95 -10.90
C GLY A 298 70.40 28.10 -11.90
N LYS A 299 71.48 28.90 -11.85
CA LYS A 299 71.76 30.10 -12.68
C LYS A 299 72.12 29.73 -14.14
N PHE A 300 72.24 30.80 -14.96
CA PHE A 300 72.82 30.93 -16.32
C PHE A 300 71.82 30.72 -17.47
N LEU A 301 71.67 31.59 -18.49
CA LEU A 301 72.51 32.64 -19.07
C LEU A 301 71.67 33.74 -19.74
N GLN A 302 72.31 34.89 -19.91
CA GLN A 302 71.94 36.11 -20.61
C GLN A 302 72.38 36.04 -22.08
N ALA A 303 71.59 36.54 -23.05
CA ALA A 303 72.00 37.14 -24.36
C ALA A 303 70.76 37.29 -25.28
N ILE A 304 70.26 38.50 -25.55
CA ILE A 304 70.57 39.39 -26.71
C ILE A 304 70.19 38.76 -28.07
N PHE A 305 69.05 39.15 -28.66
CA PHE A 305 68.87 40.26 -29.62
C PHE A 305 67.37 40.62 -29.69
#